data_AF-A0AAP9WMM1-F1
#
_entry.id   AF-A0AAP9WMM1-F1
#
_cell.length_a   1.000
_cell.length_b   1.000
_cell.length_c   1.000
_cell.angle_alpha   90.00
_cell.angle_beta   90.00
_cell.angle_gamma   90.00
#
_symmetry.space_group_name_H-M   'P 1'
#
loop_
_entity.id
_entity.type
_entity.pdbx_description
1 polymer ?
#
loop_
_entity_poly.entity_id
_entity_poly.type
_entity_poly.pdbx_seq_one_letter_code
_entity_poly.pdbx_strand_id
1 'polypeptide(L)'
;MPKVLVFIFPVTIILGNFYLFNTTKNKIEAFTIQPPFLAFDFTNSYLSNRSSRIRNLLDQNPSTKWFKLRNSIQKEDFLVELRQTHHLKNQKPEISKWKTLHVVGCKESVKILKLGIILRESIDMDTELRLPKDRIIGEKFLNFSESKHFKIPLDLYYKPEMSEEFPQNMFIWTVNGTWIAKDSDFSKELCLEDIWLSED
;
A
#
# COMPACT_ATOMS: atom_id res chain seq x y z
N MET A 1 7.26 54.05 1.72
CA MET A 1 7.42 52.67 1.20
C MET A 1 7.35 52.73 -0.33
N PRO A 2 8.29 52.12 -1.07
CA PRO A 2 8.28 52.19 -2.53
C PRO A 2 6.97 51.60 -3.05
N LYS A 3 6.23 52.32 -3.92
CA LYS A 3 4.94 51.88 -4.48
C LYS A 3 5.02 50.49 -5.15
N VAL A 4 6.21 50.11 -5.61
CA VAL A 4 6.51 48.80 -6.20
C VAL A 4 6.38 47.65 -5.18
N LEU A 5 6.79 47.84 -3.92
CA LEU A 5 6.69 46.83 -2.87
C LEU A 5 5.24 46.51 -2.50
N VAL A 6 4.32 47.47 -2.67
CA VAL A 6 2.88 47.32 -2.42
C VAL A 6 2.24 46.36 -3.42
N PHE A 7 2.77 46.24 -4.64
CA PHE A 7 2.30 45.28 -5.64
C PHE A 7 3.02 43.92 -5.56
N ILE A 8 4.29 43.91 -5.16
CA ILE A 8 5.04 42.65 -5.01
C ILE A 8 4.40 41.76 -3.93
N PHE A 9 4.02 42.33 -2.78
CA PHE A 9 3.47 41.57 -1.66
C PHE A 9 2.20 40.75 -2.02
N PRO A 10 1.11 41.34 -2.58
CA PRO A 10 -0.06 40.58 -2.98
C PRO A 10 0.23 39.59 -4.11
N VAL A 11 1.11 39.94 -5.07
CA VAL A 11 1.51 39.02 -6.15
C VAL A 11 2.23 37.80 -5.58
N THR A 12 3.15 37.98 -4.62
CA THR A 12 3.83 36.86 -3.96
C THR A 12 2.87 35.97 -3.15
N ILE A 13 1.83 36.55 -2.53
CA ILE A 13 0.80 35.78 -1.82
C ILE A 13 -0.02 34.95 -2.82
N ILE A 14 -0.41 35.53 -3.95
CA ILE A 14 -1.18 34.81 -4.98
C ILE A 14 -0.34 33.66 -5.57
N LEU A 15 0.92 33.93 -5.93
CA LEU A 15 1.83 32.91 -6.45
C LEU A 15 2.10 31.80 -5.42
N GLY A 16 2.28 32.17 -4.14
CA GLY A 16 2.46 31.22 -3.06
C GLY A 16 1.25 30.31 -2.87
N ASN A 17 0.04 30.88 -2.83
CA ASN A 17 -1.20 30.11 -2.74
C ASN A 17 -1.41 29.20 -3.96
N PHE A 18 -1.13 29.71 -5.16
CA PHE A 18 -1.23 28.91 -6.39
C PHE A 18 -0.26 27.72 -6.37
N TYR A 19 0.99 27.95 -5.95
CA TYR A 19 1.99 26.89 -5.80
C TYR A 19 1.56 25.85 -4.75
N LEU A 20 1.08 26.29 -3.58
CA LEU A 20 0.57 25.41 -2.52
C LEU A 20 -0.63 24.58 -3.01
N PHE A 21 -1.56 25.21 -3.72
CA PHE A 21 -2.73 24.52 -4.28
C PHE A 21 -2.30 23.44 -5.27
N ASN A 22 -1.43 23.77 -6.23
CA ASN A 22 -1.00 22.83 -7.27
C ASN A 22 -0.20 21.66 -6.68
N THR A 23 0.72 21.94 -5.76
CA THR A 23 1.52 20.90 -5.09
C THR A 23 0.65 20.00 -4.20
N THR A 24 -0.35 20.56 -3.51
CA THR A 24 -1.29 19.80 -2.68
C THR A 24 -2.18 18.91 -3.56
N LYS A 25 -2.72 19.45 -4.65
CA LYS A 25 -3.56 18.70 -5.59
C LYS A 25 -2.81 17.48 -6.15
N ASN A 26 -1.58 17.68 -6.61
CA ASN A 26 -0.76 16.58 -7.15
C ASN A 26 -0.48 15.49 -6.10
N LYS A 27 -0.28 15.88 -4.83
CA LYS A 27 -0.11 14.91 -3.73
C LYS A 27 -1.40 14.14 -3.44
N ILE A 28 -2.54 14.83 -3.43
CA ILE A 28 -3.85 14.18 -3.23
C ILE A 28 -4.08 13.16 -4.34
N GLU A 29 -3.88 13.56 -5.61
CA GLU A 29 -3.99 12.64 -6.75
C GLU A 29 -3.05 11.43 -6.60
N ALA A 30 -1.78 11.65 -6.23
CA ALA A 30 -0.87 10.54 -5.95
C ALA A 30 -1.38 9.61 -4.84
N PHE A 31 -1.96 10.15 -3.76
CA PHE A 31 -2.49 9.36 -2.64
C PHE A 31 -3.78 8.61 -2.97
N THR A 32 -4.56 9.07 -3.95
CA THR A 32 -5.72 8.32 -4.45
C THR A 32 -5.30 7.01 -5.12
N ILE A 33 -4.11 6.97 -5.73
CA ILE A 33 -3.57 5.76 -6.37
C ILE A 33 -2.73 4.96 -5.39
N GLN A 34 -1.70 5.60 -4.83
CA GLN A 34 -0.75 4.99 -3.91
C GLN A 34 -1.00 5.46 -2.47
N PRO A 35 -1.50 4.59 -1.59
CA PRO A 35 -1.73 4.95 -0.20
C PRO A 35 -0.43 5.43 0.47
N PRO A 36 -0.46 6.49 1.29
CA PRO A 36 0.70 6.95 2.05
C PRO A 36 0.99 6.06 3.27
N PHE A 37 0.71 4.77 3.19
CA PHE A 37 0.86 3.82 4.29
C PHE A 37 2.21 3.08 4.24
N LEU A 38 2.47 2.26 5.26
CA LEU A 38 3.75 1.59 5.42
C LEU A 38 3.96 0.51 4.35
N ALA A 39 5.17 0.48 3.81
CA ALA A 39 5.60 -0.52 2.85
C ALA A 39 7.05 -0.91 3.16
N PHE A 40 7.28 -2.18 3.45
CA PHE A 40 8.58 -2.73 3.82
C PHE A 40 9.01 -3.80 2.84
N ASP A 41 10.26 -3.68 2.39
CA ASP A 41 10.99 -4.72 1.67
C ASP A 41 12.05 -5.30 2.60
N PHE A 42 11.79 -6.49 3.13
CA PHE A 42 12.71 -7.18 4.04
C PHE A 42 13.82 -7.93 3.32
N THR A 43 13.79 -7.96 1.99
CA THR A 43 14.89 -8.50 1.18
C THR A 43 15.93 -7.41 0.87
N ASN A 44 15.58 -6.13 1.04
CA ASN A 44 16.39 -4.99 0.64
C ASN A 44 16.85 -5.09 -0.83
N SER A 45 15.96 -5.52 -1.72
CA SER A 45 16.28 -5.78 -3.13
C SER A 45 16.68 -4.52 -3.89
N TYR A 46 16.24 -3.35 -3.41
CA TYR A 46 16.66 -2.06 -3.93
C TYR A 46 18.19 -1.82 -3.88
N LEU A 47 18.91 -2.53 -3.01
CA LEU A 47 20.38 -2.45 -2.92
C LEU A 47 21.05 -3.08 -4.14
N SER A 48 20.44 -4.12 -4.72
CA SER A 48 20.91 -4.76 -5.95
C SER A 48 20.35 -4.09 -7.20
N ASN A 49 19.09 -3.65 -7.16
CA ASN A 49 18.45 -2.93 -8.25
C ASN A 49 17.64 -1.73 -7.73
N ARG A 50 18.13 -0.51 -7.94
CA ARG A 50 17.47 0.72 -7.47
C ARG A 50 16.07 0.97 -8.04
N SER A 51 15.71 0.33 -9.17
CA SER A 51 14.37 0.41 -9.72
C SER A 51 13.38 -0.54 -9.03
N SER A 52 13.86 -1.57 -8.31
CA SER A 52 13.04 -2.52 -7.56
C SER A 52 12.68 -1.96 -6.18
N ARG A 53 11.75 -1.00 -6.15
CA ARG A 53 11.29 -0.38 -4.91
C ARG A 53 9.99 -1.02 -4.45
N ILE A 54 9.82 -1.21 -3.14
CA ILE A 54 8.58 -1.78 -2.58
C ILE A 54 7.34 -0.97 -2.97
N ARG A 55 7.50 0.35 -3.11
CA ARG A 55 6.45 1.27 -3.53
C ARG A 55 5.89 0.96 -4.91
N ASN A 56 6.62 0.24 -5.77
CA ASN A 56 6.12 -0.18 -7.07
C ASN A 56 4.96 -1.20 -6.93
N LEU A 57 4.83 -1.89 -5.79
CA LEU A 57 3.70 -2.79 -5.55
C LEU A 57 2.38 -2.09 -5.26
N LEU A 58 2.37 -0.76 -5.22
CA LEU A 58 1.25 0.04 -4.75
C LEU A 58 0.95 1.22 -5.68
N ASP A 59 1.61 1.30 -6.83
CA ASP A 59 1.55 2.46 -7.72
C ASP A 59 0.60 2.27 -8.91
N GLN A 60 0.01 1.07 -9.06
CA GLN A 60 -0.86 0.70 -10.18
C GLN A 60 -0.24 0.95 -11.56
N ASN A 61 1.09 0.89 -11.65
CA ASN A 61 1.82 1.11 -12.89
C ASN A 61 2.36 -0.22 -13.43
N PRO A 62 1.84 -0.73 -14.57
CA PRO A 62 2.28 -2.01 -15.13
C PRO A 62 3.73 -1.98 -15.66
N SER A 63 4.36 -0.80 -15.74
CA SER A 63 5.77 -0.66 -16.15
C SER A 63 6.75 -0.78 -14.98
N THR A 64 6.29 -0.73 -13.74
CA THR A 64 7.11 -0.87 -12.54
C THR A 64 6.93 -2.27 -11.94
N LYS A 65 7.96 -2.75 -11.25
CA LYS A 65 8.02 -4.09 -10.68
C LYS A 65 8.81 -4.06 -9.38
N TRP A 66 8.47 -4.93 -8.45
CA TRP A 66 9.31 -5.28 -7.32
C TRP A 66 9.83 -6.71 -7.48
N PHE A 67 11.14 -6.86 -7.33
CA PHE A 67 11.86 -8.11 -7.43
C PHE A 67 12.37 -8.51 -6.05
N LYS A 68 12.35 -9.81 -5.75
CA LYS A 68 13.14 -10.41 -4.68
C LYS A 68 14.48 -10.86 -5.26
N LEU A 69 15.54 -10.11 -4.96
CA LEU A 69 16.91 -10.34 -5.41
C LEU A 69 17.83 -10.87 -4.30
N ARG A 70 17.33 -10.94 -3.07
CA ARG A 70 18.08 -11.35 -1.88
C ARG A 70 17.17 -12.11 -0.92
N ASN A 71 17.78 -12.80 0.04
CA ASN A 71 17.06 -13.41 1.14
C ASN A 71 16.45 -12.36 2.06
N SER A 72 15.28 -12.69 2.62
CA SER A 72 14.66 -11.84 3.63
C SER A 72 15.47 -11.87 4.92
N ILE A 73 15.53 -10.73 5.59
CA ILE A 73 16.02 -10.61 6.98
C ILE A 73 14.92 -10.89 8.02
N GLN A 74 13.68 -11.09 7.57
CA GLN A 74 12.51 -11.43 8.38
C GLN A 74 11.88 -12.74 7.88
N LYS A 75 10.81 -13.19 8.53
CA LYS A 75 10.06 -14.38 8.12
C LYS A 75 9.38 -14.17 6.75
N GLU A 76 8.82 -12.99 6.53
CA GLU A 76 8.23 -12.56 5.27
C GLU A 76 9.20 -11.78 4.39
N ASP A 77 9.00 -11.78 3.07
CA ASP A 77 9.82 -11.02 2.12
C ASP A 77 9.40 -9.54 2.05
N PHE A 78 8.11 -9.27 2.21
CA PHE A 78 7.57 -7.92 2.23
C PHE A 78 6.34 -7.80 3.13
N LEU A 79 6.03 -6.57 3.53
CA LEU A 79 4.77 -6.19 4.17
C LEU A 79 4.32 -4.84 3.60
N VAL A 80 3.08 -4.77 3.12
CA VAL A 80 2.50 -3.54 2.58
C VAL A 80 1.12 -3.28 3.16
N GLU A 81 0.91 -2.04 3.60
CA GLU A 81 -0.38 -1.49 4.01
C GLU A 81 -1.10 -0.92 2.77
N LEU A 82 -2.37 -1.31 2.61
CA LEU A 82 -3.18 -0.99 1.43
C LEU A 82 -4.16 0.15 1.71
N ARG A 83 -5.40 -0.13 2.13
CA ARG A 83 -6.40 0.92 2.38
C ARG A 83 -7.14 0.64 3.67
N GLN A 84 -7.65 1.71 4.28
CA GLN A 84 -8.50 1.59 5.45
C GLN A 84 -9.86 0.98 5.08
N THR A 85 -10.36 0.15 5.97
CA THR A 85 -11.72 -0.41 5.98
C THR A 85 -12.80 0.68 6.08
N HIS A 86 -12.43 1.85 6.59
CA HIS A 86 -13.29 3.00 6.75
C HIS A 86 -12.63 4.24 6.13
N HIS A 87 -13.43 5.23 5.79
CA HIS A 87 -12.96 6.58 5.45
C HIS A 87 -13.81 7.61 6.19
N LEU A 88 -13.21 8.78 6.45
CA LEU A 88 -13.94 9.88 7.07
C LEU A 88 -14.74 10.63 6.01
N LYS A 89 -16.05 10.75 6.22
CA LYS A 89 -16.95 11.56 5.39
C LYS A 89 -17.88 12.36 6.28
N ASN A 90 -17.91 13.68 6.08
CA ASN A 90 -18.66 14.62 6.92
C ASN A 90 -18.37 14.42 8.43
N GLN A 91 -17.09 14.22 8.78
CA GLN A 91 -16.60 13.94 10.14
C GLN A 91 -17.13 12.65 10.78
N LYS A 92 -17.78 11.78 10.01
CA LYS A 92 -18.23 10.46 10.47
C LYS A 92 -17.49 9.35 9.75
N PRO A 93 -17.20 8.23 10.41
CA PRO A 93 -16.66 7.06 9.73
C PRO A 93 -17.69 6.43 8.81
N GLU A 94 -17.33 6.19 7.55
CA GLU A 94 -18.12 5.42 6.59
C GLU A 94 -17.32 4.20 6.14
N ILE A 95 -17.98 3.04 6.04
CA ILE A 95 -17.36 1.81 5.58
C ILE A 95 -16.97 1.94 4.10
N SER A 96 -15.70 1.65 3.79
CA SER A 96 -15.20 1.58 2.42
C SER A 96 -15.68 0.31 1.74
N LYS A 97 -15.98 0.36 0.43
CA LYS A 97 -16.63 -0.74 -0.29
C LYS A 97 -15.64 -1.69 -0.95
N TRP A 98 -14.50 -1.93 -0.31
CA TRP A 98 -13.48 -2.84 -0.82
C TRP A 98 -14.04 -4.27 -0.90
N LYS A 99 -14.08 -4.83 -2.10
CA LYS A 99 -14.59 -6.19 -2.34
C LYS A 99 -13.49 -7.19 -2.61
N THR A 100 -12.46 -6.78 -3.35
CA THR A 100 -11.45 -7.69 -3.88
C THR A 100 -10.04 -7.17 -3.64
N LEU A 101 -9.15 -8.07 -3.23
CA LEU A 101 -7.71 -7.86 -3.19
C LEU A 101 -7.10 -8.46 -4.45
N HIS A 102 -6.37 -7.64 -5.18
CA HIS A 102 -5.69 -8.00 -6.41
C HIS A 102 -4.21 -8.19 -6.13
N VAL A 103 -3.64 -9.28 -6.63
CA VAL A 103 -2.18 -9.54 -6.59
C VAL A 103 -1.74 -9.95 -7.98
N VAL A 104 -0.78 -9.22 -8.54
CA VAL A 104 -0.28 -9.45 -9.90
C VAL A 104 1.20 -9.79 -9.85
N GLY A 105 1.52 -10.98 -10.36
CA GLY A 105 2.89 -11.44 -10.54
C GLY A 105 3.46 -11.02 -11.88
N CYS A 106 4.77 -11.10 -12.03
CA CYS A 106 5.39 -11.01 -13.34
C CYS A 106 5.12 -12.24 -14.21
N LYS A 107 5.25 -12.09 -15.53
CA LYS A 107 5.13 -13.21 -16.48
C LYS A 107 6.19 -14.30 -16.21
N GLU A 108 7.33 -13.91 -15.69
CA GLU A 108 8.49 -14.75 -15.43
C GLU A 108 8.42 -15.50 -14.08
N SER A 109 7.53 -15.06 -13.17
CA SER A 109 7.37 -15.62 -11.82
C SER A 109 6.59 -16.93 -11.86
N VAL A 110 7.27 -18.07 -11.99
CA VAL A 110 6.64 -19.41 -11.99
C VAL A 110 6.71 -20.10 -10.62
N LYS A 111 6.49 -19.33 -9.55
CA LYS A 111 6.64 -19.81 -8.17
C LYS A 111 5.40 -19.50 -7.34
N ILE A 112 5.33 -20.13 -6.17
CA ILE A 112 4.21 -19.97 -5.25
C ILE A 112 4.55 -18.86 -4.25
N LEU A 113 3.67 -17.87 -4.15
CA LEU A 113 3.71 -16.85 -3.09
C LEU A 113 2.73 -17.25 -1.99
N LYS A 114 3.23 -17.39 -0.76
CA LYS A 114 2.39 -17.44 0.44
C LYS A 114 2.06 -16.01 0.85
N LEU A 115 0.79 -15.63 0.74
CA LEU A 115 0.26 -14.31 1.06
C LEU A 115 -0.55 -14.37 2.36
N GLY A 116 -0.15 -13.61 3.38
CA GLY A 116 -0.95 -13.40 4.58
C GLY A 116 -1.80 -12.14 4.44
N ILE A 117 -3.05 -12.24 4.89
CA ILE A 117 -4.02 -11.14 4.91
C ILE A 117 -4.20 -10.72 6.36
N ILE A 118 -3.96 -9.44 6.63
CA ILE A 118 -3.85 -8.86 7.97
C ILE A 118 -4.79 -7.66 8.06
N LEU A 119 -5.44 -7.53 9.21
CA LEU A 119 -6.06 -6.29 9.66
C LEU A 119 -5.15 -5.64 10.68
N ARG A 120 -4.56 -4.52 10.32
CA ARG A 120 -3.81 -3.69 11.27
C ARG A 120 -4.75 -2.66 11.86
N GLU A 121 -4.79 -2.58 13.18
CA GLU A 121 -5.58 -1.58 13.89
C GLU A 121 -5.22 -0.16 13.43
N SER A 122 -6.24 0.67 13.21
CA SER A 122 -6.04 2.12 13.06
C SER A 122 -5.96 2.72 14.45
N ILE A 123 -4.90 3.47 14.74
CA ILE A 123 -4.72 4.17 16.01
C ILE A 123 -4.54 5.66 15.76
N ASP A 124 -4.92 6.47 16.73
CA ASP A 124 -4.57 7.88 16.73
C ASP A 124 -3.18 8.03 17.35
N MET A 125 -2.18 8.21 16.48
CA MET A 125 -0.78 8.34 16.86
C MET A 125 -0.53 9.55 17.77
N ASP A 126 -1.38 10.58 17.72
CA ASP A 126 -1.21 11.79 18.52
C ASP A 126 -1.65 11.58 19.97
N THR A 127 -2.58 10.64 20.22
CA THR A 127 -3.17 10.39 21.54
C THR A 127 -2.75 9.05 22.15
N GLU A 128 -2.33 8.07 21.34
CA GLU A 128 -1.96 6.72 21.80
C GLU A 128 -0.45 6.46 21.71
N LEU A 129 0.19 6.13 22.84
CA LEU A 129 1.63 5.82 22.93
C LEU A 129 1.98 4.34 22.71
N ARG A 130 1.12 3.58 22.02
CA ARG A 130 1.29 2.13 21.79
C ARG A 130 1.39 1.82 20.31
N LEU A 131 1.88 0.64 19.99
CA LEU A 131 1.86 0.14 18.61
C LEU A 131 0.47 -0.37 18.22
N PRO A 132 0.10 -0.25 16.92
CA PRO A 132 -1.09 -0.90 16.39
C PRO A 132 -1.03 -2.41 16.57
N LYS A 133 -2.17 -3.04 16.82
CA LYS A 133 -2.27 -4.50 16.87
C LYS A 133 -2.60 -5.08 15.51
N ASP A 134 -1.88 -6.13 15.12
CA ASP A 134 -2.14 -6.88 13.90
C ASP A 134 -3.00 -8.11 14.18
N ARG A 135 -3.98 -8.36 13.31
CA ARG A 135 -4.80 -9.58 13.30
C ARG A 135 -4.61 -10.28 11.96
N ILE A 136 -4.01 -11.47 11.96
CA ILE A 136 -3.95 -12.32 10.76
C ILE A 136 -5.33 -12.94 10.58
N ILE A 137 -6.02 -12.57 9.50
CA ILE A 137 -7.39 -13.01 9.21
C ILE A 137 -7.44 -14.09 8.14
N GLY A 138 -6.34 -14.33 7.43
CA GLY A 138 -6.28 -15.39 6.44
C GLY A 138 -4.93 -15.55 5.77
N GLU A 139 -4.82 -16.63 5.01
CA GLU A 139 -3.64 -16.95 4.20
C GLU A 139 -4.08 -17.53 2.85
N LYS A 140 -3.33 -17.21 1.79
CA LYS A 140 -3.51 -17.76 0.44
C LYS A 140 -2.17 -18.14 -0.17
N PHE A 141 -2.16 -19.24 -0.91
CA PHE A 141 -1.04 -19.66 -1.73
C PHE A 141 -1.36 -19.32 -3.19
N LEU A 142 -0.60 -18.39 -3.77
CA LEU A 142 -0.79 -17.91 -5.13
C LEU A 142 0.23 -18.59 -6.04
N ASN A 143 -0.23 -19.49 -6.91
CA ASN A 143 0.64 -20.18 -7.85
C ASN A 143 0.75 -19.41 -9.17
N PHE A 144 1.79 -18.57 -9.30
CA PHE A 144 1.97 -17.75 -10.50
C PHE A 144 2.35 -18.54 -11.76
N SER A 145 2.57 -19.85 -11.65
CA SER A 145 2.66 -20.75 -12.81
C SER A 145 1.30 -20.97 -13.48
N GLU A 146 0.19 -20.81 -12.75
CA GLU A 146 -1.17 -21.06 -13.23
C GLU A 146 -1.87 -19.77 -13.67
N SER A 147 -1.66 -18.68 -12.92
CA SER A 147 -2.23 -17.38 -13.25
C SER A 147 -1.28 -16.25 -12.89
N LYS A 148 -1.19 -15.26 -13.77
CA LYS A 148 -0.47 -14.01 -13.47
C LYS A 148 -1.21 -13.14 -12.45
N HIS A 149 -2.54 -13.22 -12.43
CA HIS A 149 -3.41 -12.32 -11.67
C HIS A 149 -4.35 -13.12 -10.78
N PHE A 150 -4.30 -12.83 -9.48
CA PHE A 150 -5.21 -13.37 -8.50
C PHE A 150 -6.15 -12.27 -7.99
N LYS A 151 -7.44 -12.59 -7.95
CA LYS A 151 -8.48 -11.79 -7.32
C LYS A 151 -9.00 -12.55 -6.10
N ILE A 152 -8.83 -11.96 -4.93
CA ILE A 152 -9.16 -12.57 -3.65
C ILE A 152 -10.35 -11.82 -3.05
N PRO A 153 -11.52 -12.46 -2.87
CA PRO A 153 -12.68 -11.80 -2.29
C PRO A 153 -12.46 -11.53 -0.78
N LEU A 154 -12.65 -10.28 -0.35
CA LEU A 154 -12.38 -9.81 1.01
C LEU A 154 -13.50 -10.11 2.01
N ASP A 155 -14.73 -10.21 1.51
CA ASP A 155 -15.95 -10.49 2.30
C ASP A 155 -15.91 -11.86 3.02
N LEU A 156 -15.09 -12.78 2.51
CA LEU A 156 -14.80 -14.08 3.14
C LEU A 156 -13.94 -13.96 4.39
N TYR A 157 -13.20 -12.86 4.56
CA TYR A 157 -12.23 -12.70 5.65
C TYR A 157 -12.68 -11.71 6.72
N TYR A 158 -13.31 -10.61 6.32
CA TYR A 158 -13.74 -9.59 7.26
C TYR A 158 -14.91 -8.78 6.71
N LYS A 159 -15.85 -8.48 7.60
CA LYS A 159 -16.96 -7.56 7.34
C LYS A 159 -16.78 -6.37 8.29
N PRO A 160 -16.48 -5.16 7.77
CA PRO A 160 -16.39 -3.98 8.61
C PRO A 160 -17.69 -3.73 9.35
N GLU A 161 -17.58 -3.40 10.63
CA GLU A 161 -18.71 -2.99 11.47
C GLU A 161 -18.84 -1.48 11.46
N MET A 162 -20.06 -0.97 11.66
CA MET A 162 -20.27 0.46 11.81
C MET A 162 -19.49 0.97 13.02
N SER A 163 -18.91 2.16 12.88
CA SER A 163 -18.17 2.83 13.94
C SER A 163 -18.69 4.25 14.14
N GLU A 164 -18.93 4.62 15.39
CA GLU A 164 -19.40 5.97 15.75
C GLU A 164 -18.24 6.95 15.93
N GLU A 165 -17.06 6.46 16.33
CA GLU A 165 -15.91 7.28 16.71
C GLU A 165 -14.63 6.81 16.02
N PHE A 166 -13.85 7.75 15.50
CA PHE A 166 -12.52 7.45 14.99
C PHE A 166 -11.53 7.22 16.13
N PRO A 167 -10.64 6.20 16.09
CA PRO A 167 -10.50 5.14 15.08
C PRO A 167 -11.08 3.77 15.53
N GLN A 168 -12.16 3.73 16.30
CA GLN A 168 -12.70 2.49 16.87
C GLN A 168 -13.17 1.52 15.78
N ASN A 169 -12.81 0.24 15.90
CA ASN A 169 -13.13 -0.83 14.94
C ASN A 169 -12.70 -0.54 13.49
N MET A 170 -11.73 0.36 13.31
CA MET A 170 -11.15 0.67 12.01
C MET A 170 -9.82 -0.03 11.85
N PHE A 171 -9.63 -0.60 10.67
CA PHE A 171 -8.43 -1.34 10.31
C PHE A 171 -7.89 -0.88 8.98
N ILE A 172 -6.58 -1.00 8.81
CA ILE A 172 -5.88 -0.93 7.54
C ILE A 172 -5.75 -2.36 7.02
N TRP A 173 -6.21 -2.59 5.79
CA TRP A 173 -5.93 -3.82 5.07
C TRP A 173 -4.43 -3.89 4.80
N THR A 174 -3.79 -4.94 5.29
CA THR A 174 -2.35 -5.14 5.17
C THR A 174 -2.12 -6.53 4.61
N VAL A 175 -1.11 -6.66 3.76
CA VAL A 175 -0.67 -7.98 3.28
C VAL A 175 0.82 -8.16 3.48
N ASN A 176 1.21 -9.39 3.80
CA ASN A 176 2.60 -9.80 3.75
C ASN A 176 2.76 -10.96 2.77
N GLY A 177 3.95 -11.11 2.21
CA GLY A 177 4.23 -12.13 1.21
C GLY A 177 5.55 -12.82 1.47
N THR A 178 5.58 -14.14 1.27
CA THR A 178 6.79 -14.95 1.31
C THR A 178 6.82 -15.88 0.12
N TRP A 179 7.83 -15.77 -0.73
CA TRP A 179 8.04 -16.70 -1.83
C TRP A 179 8.48 -18.06 -1.31
N ILE A 180 7.77 -19.11 -1.70
CA ILE A 180 8.15 -20.49 -1.43
C ILE A 180 9.16 -20.92 -2.49
N ALA A 181 10.44 -20.62 -2.22
CA ALA A 181 11.56 -21.07 -3.03
C ALA A 181 12.40 -22.07 -2.23
N LYS A 182 12.94 -23.10 -2.89
CA LYS A 182 14.04 -23.88 -2.32
C LYS A 182 15.32 -23.05 -2.48
N ASP A 183 16.18 -23.06 -1.46
CA ASP A 183 17.34 -22.15 -1.28
C ASP A 183 18.35 -22.09 -2.45
N SER A 184 18.22 -22.94 -3.48
CA SER A 184 19.12 -23.03 -4.62
C SER A 184 18.58 -22.43 -5.92
N ASP A 185 17.41 -21.76 -5.92
CA ASP A 185 16.69 -21.40 -7.16
C ASP A 185 16.52 -19.89 -7.39
N PHE A 186 17.48 -19.06 -6.96
CA PHE A 186 17.59 -17.63 -7.32
C PHE A 186 17.86 -17.40 -8.83
N SER A 187 17.91 -18.47 -9.62
CA SER A 187 18.09 -18.41 -11.08
C SER A 187 16.87 -17.82 -11.80
N LYS A 188 15.69 -17.81 -11.17
CA LYS A 188 14.46 -17.22 -11.73
C LYS A 188 14.08 -15.97 -10.95
N GLU A 189 13.90 -14.87 -11.67
CA GLU A 189 13.48 -13.59 -11.09
C GLU A 189 12.10 -13.74 -10.43
N LEU A 190 12.09 -13.73 -9.09
CA LEU A 190 10.87 -13.67 -8.30
C LEU A 190 10.39 -12.22 -8.27
N CYS A 191 9.28 -11.92 -8.94
CA CYS A 191 8.76 -10.56 -8.94
C CYS A 191 7.24 -10.45 -8.96
N LEU A 192 6.79 -9.29 -8.49
CA LEU A 192 5.41 -8.84 -8.44
C LEU A 192 5.33 -7.49 -9.17
N GLU A 193 4.24 -7.30 -9.89
CA GLU A 193 3.95 -6.04 -10.57
C GLU A 193 3.19 -5.11 -9.63
N ASP A 194 2.11 -5.59 -9.01
CA ASP A 194 1.23 -4.70 -8.24
C ASP A 194 0.32 -5.46 -7.25
N ILE A 195 -0.14 -4.75 -6.22
CA ILE A 195 -1.08 -5.20 -5.19
C ILE A 195 -2.03 -4.05 -4.84
N TRP A 196 -3.33 -4.25 -5.02
CA TRP A 196 -4.32 -3.22 -4.71
C TRP A 196 -5.67 -3.79 -4.26
N LEU A 197 -6.51 -2.91 -3.71
CA LEU A 197 -7.92 -3.21 -3.42
C LEU A 197 -8.83 -2.59 -4.48
N SER A 198 -9.90 -3.29 -4.82
CA SER A 198 -10.93 -2.83 -5.75
C SER A 198 -12.32 -2.91 -5.10
N GLU A 199 -13.19 -1.97 -5.47
CA GLU A 199 -14.62 -1.99 -5.13
C GLU A 199 -15.46 -2.76 -6.16
N ASP A 200 -14.87 -3.10 -7.32
CA ASP A 200 -15.53 -3.83 -8.41
C ASP A 200 -15.59 -5.34 -8.14
#